data_AF-A0A0H5NDA2-F1
#
_entry.id   AF-A0A0H5NDA2-F1
#
_cell.length_a   1.000
_cell.length_b   1.000
_cell.length_c   1.000
_cell.angle_alpha   90.00
_cell.angle_beta   90.00
_cell.angle_gamma   90.00
#
_symmetry.space_group_name_H-M   'P 1'
#
loop_
_entity.id
_entity.type
_entity.pdbx_description
1 polymer ?
#
loop_
_entity_poly.entity_id
_entity_poly.type
_entity_poly.pdbx_seq_one_letter_code
_entity_poly.pdbx_strand_id
1 'polypeptide(L)'
;MSDTDPVRQPKNNAEWARRTERRIEQRENPTAQRIGPWVLSASSEGHLIGSHVDGGSAIILRKPASGENDPDAITDSALPSVTATRSAAQSISSSGALVMFDGVAHEIGEWTGGLTTFDTMRVPETGVYDVSATAWFSAGGAYLHAVVLVDGVTRVGGRLYDAQGATTLPVLAMGQLALNAGQAVGLFVVAAGTSRNVGAASVFTTPIPTSLSLSMTSRSE
;
A
#
# COMPACT_ATOMS: atom_id res chain seq x y z
N MET A 1 -2.37 -16.43 50.28
CA MET A 1 -1.62 -17.61 50.76
C MET A 1 -0.52 -17.10 51.68
N SER A 2 -0.63 -17.39 52.99
CA SER A 2 0.34 -17.00 54.01
C SER A 2 1.50 -17.99 54.01
N ASP A 3 2.67 -17.53 53.62
CA ASP A 3 3.91 -18.30 53.73
C ASP A 3 4.68 -17.74 54.93
N THR A 4 4.40 -18.29 56.11
CA THR A 4 5.05 -17.95 57.39
C THR A 4 5.93 -19.09 57.86
N ASP A 5 6.86 -19.52 57.01
CA ASP A 5 7.97 -20.36 57.46
C ASP A 5 9.07 -19.48 58.09
N PRO A 6 9.62 -19.85 59.26
CA PRO A 6 10.68 -19.08 59.92
C PRO A 6 11.96 -19.09 59.07
N VAL A 7 12.19 -17.95 58.41
CA VAL A 7 13.35 -17.68 57.57
C VAL A 7 14.64 -17.72 58.42
N ARG A 8 15.35 -18.86 58.43
CA ARG A 8 16.66 -19.05 59.07
C ARG A 8 17.61 -17.90 58.72
N GLN A 9 18.21 -17.19 59.68
CA GLN A 9 19.13 -16.08 59.37
C GLN A 9 20.39 -16.58 58.63
N PRO A 10 20.88 -15.85 57.59
CA PRO A 10 22.10 -16.22 56.87
C PRO A 10 23.33 -16.12 57.79
N LYS A 11 24.28 -17.05 57.65
CA LYS A 11 25.45 -17.16 58.53
C LYS A 11 26.60 -16.23 58.13
N ASN A 12 26.61 -15.74 56.89
CA ASN A 12 27.62 -14.84 56.38
C ASN A 12 27.10 -14.02 55.19
N ASN A 13 27.88 -13.00 54.78
CA ASN A 13 27.51 -12.07 53.72
C ASN A 13 27.35 -12.76 52.35
N ALA A 14 28.11 -13.83 52.08
CA ALA A 14 27.99 -14.58 50.83
C ALA A 14 26.65 -15.35 50.75
N GLU A 15 26.21 -15.94 51.87
CA GLU A 15 24.91 -16.61 51.99
C GLU A 15 23.76 -15.60 51.94
N TRP A 16 23.94 -14.42 52.54
CA TRP A 16 22.99 -13.31 52.43
C TRP A 16 22.84 -12.84 50.97
N ALA A 17 23.95 -12.67 50.25
CA ALA A 17 23.94 -12.21 48.86
C ALA A 17 23.23 -13.21 47.93
N ARG A 18 23.62 -14.50 47.97
CA ARG A 18 22.97 -15.56 47.16
C ARG A 18 21.49 -15.70 47.48
N ARG A 19 21.10 -15.50 48.73
CA ARG A 19 19.68 -15.57 49.13
C ARG A 19 18.91 -14.34 48.67
N THR A 20 19.52 -13.17 48.73
CA THR A 20 18.93 -11.93 48.23
C THR A 20 18.74 -12.00 46.73
N GLU A 21 19.75 -12.46 46.00
CA GLU A 21 19.71 -12.72 44.56
C GLU A 21 18.61 -13.72 44.20
N ARG A 22 18.56 -14.89 44.85
CA ARG A 22 17.48 -15.87 44.65
C ARG A 22 16.09 -15.31 44.97
N ARG A 23 15.97 -14.44 45.98
CA ARG A 23 14.70 -13.81 46.35
C ARG A 23 14.29 -12.71 45.37
N ILE A 24 15.27 -12.01 44.79
CA ILE A 24 15.07 -11.07 43.70
C ILE A 24 14.63 -11.86 42.47
N GLU A 25 15.35 -12.88 42.03
CA GLU A 25 14.96 -13.75 40.91
C GLU A 25 13.62 -14.46 41.09
N GLN A 26 13.25 -14.85 42.32
CA GLN A 26 11.95 -15.46 42.60
C GLN A 26 10.79 -14.45 42.67
N ARG A 27 11.06 -13.17 42.96
CA ARG A 27 10.02 -12.13 43.08
C ARG A 27 9.90 -11.25 41.85
N GLU A 28 11.03 -10.98 41.20
CA GLU A 28 11.10 -10.40 39.87
C GLU A 28 10.82 -11.51 38.89
N ASN A 29 9.53 -11.75 38.68
CA ASN A 29 9.04 -12.56 37.58
C ASN A 29 9.78 -12.10 36.31
N PRO A 30 10.41 -12.96 35.49
CA PRO A 30 11.13 -12.55 34.28
C PRO A 30 10.26 -11.79 33.27
N THR A 31 8.95 -11.75 33.51
CA THR A 31 7.93 -11.04 32.74
C THR A 31 7.57 -9.67 33.30
N ALA A 32 8.24 -9.19 34.36
CA ALA A 32 7.95 -7.92 35.00
C ALA A 32 9.18 -6.99 35.07
N GLN A 33 9.00 -5.75 34.66
CA GLN A 33 10.04 -4.72 34.67
C GLN A 33 9.53 -3.49 35.42
N ARG A 34 10.35 -2.97 36.34
CA ARG A 34 10.04 -1.75 37.08
C ARG A 34 10.57 -0.52 36.36
N ILE A 35 9.71 0.49 36.20
CA ILE A 35 10.05 1.80 35.63
C ILE A 35 9.54 2.86 36.60
N GLY A 36 10.42 3.33 37.49
CA GLY A 36 10.04 4.27 38.55
C GLY A 36 8.96 3.71 39.49
N PRO A 37 7.83 4.41 39.68
CA PRO A 37 6.73 3.94 40.51
C PRO A 37 5.78 2.95 39.79
N TRP A 38 6.09 2.58 38.54
CA TRP A 38 5.31 1.62 37.77
C TRP A 38 6.01 0.26 37.69
N VAL A 39 5.22 -0.81 37.75
CA VAL A 39 5.62 -2.17 37.45
C VAL A 39 4.85 -2.62 36.22
N LEU A 40 5.58 -2.86 35.13
CA LEU A 40 5.04 -3.50 33.94
C LEU A 40 5.12 -5.01 34.16
N SER A 41 4.07 -5.75 33.83
CA SER A 41 4.07 -7.21 33.90
C SER A 41 3.21 -7.83 32.80
N ALA A 42 3.53 -9.06 32.41
CA ALA A 42 2.66 -9.87 31.57
C ALA A 42 1.65 -10.66 32.43
N SER A 43 0.38 -10.64 32.07
CA SER A 43 -0.65 -11.48 32.68
C SER A 43 -0.51 -12.94 32.23
N SER A 44 -1.11 -13.88 32.96
CA SER A 44 -1.21 -15.29 32.55
C SER A 44 -1.96 -15.48 31.22
N GLU A 45 -2.77 -14.50 30.84
CA GLU A 45 -3.50 -14.43 29.58
C GLU A 45 -2.71 -13.70 28.48
N GLY A 46 -1.47 -13.26 28.75
CA GLY A 46 -0.59 -12.59 27.80
C GLY A 46 -0.86 -11.10 27.58
N HIS A 47 -1.55 -10.43 28.50
CA HIS A 47 -1.77 -8.98 28.47
C HIS A 47 -0.59 -8.24 29.09
N LEU A 48 -0.24 -7.07 28.56
CA LEU A 48 0.67 -6.15 29.24
C LEU A 48 -0.11 -5.30 30.24
N ILE A 49 0.24 -5.41 31.52
CA ILE A 49 -0.38 -4.70 32.63
C ILE A 49 0.63 -3.72 33.21
N GLY A 50 0.21 -2.48 33.42
CA GLY A 50 0.92 -1.51 34.25
C GLY A 50 0.27 -1.42 35.62
N SER A 51 1.05 -1.64 36.68
CA SER A 51 0.60 -1.48 38.07
C SER A 51 1.38 -0.36 38.76
N HIS A 52 0.70 0.56 39.44
CA HIS A 52 1.35 1.61 40.22
C HIS A 52 1.61 1.14 41.65
N VAL A 53 2.72 1.60 42.25
CA VAL A 53 3.10 1.22 43.63
C VAL A 53 2.09 1.65 44.70
N ASP A 54 1.34 2.72 44.45
CA ASP A 54 0.29 3.20 45.36
C ASP A 54 -1.07 2.51 45.14
N GLY A 55 -1.10 1.47 44.30
CA GLY A 55 -2.31 0.76 43.90
C GLY A 55 -2.88 1.26 42.57
N GLY A 56 -3.72 0.41 41.97
CA GLY A 56 -4.26 0.62 40.63
C GLY A 56 -3.46 -0.16 39.58
N SER A 57 -4.17 -0.90 38.74
CA SER A 57 -3.63 -1.61 37.60
C SER A 57 -4.45 -1.30 36.35
N ALA A 58 -3.78 -1.16 35.22
CA ALA A 58 -4.40 -0.94 33.93
C ALA A 58 -3.80 -1.90 32.89
N ILE A 59 -4.65 -2.43 32.02
CA ILE A 59 -4.20 -3.17 30.85
C ILE A 59 -3.71 -2.13 29.83
N ILE A 60 -2.41 -2.12 29.57
CA ILE A 60 -1.78 -1.27 28.57
C ILE A 60 -2.00 -1.88 27.18
N LEU A 61 -1.84 -3.21 27.06
CA LEU A 61 -2.02 -3.93 25.81
C LEU A 61 -2.69 -5.28 26.07
N ARG A 62 -3.67 -5.64 25.24
CA ARG A 62 -4.29 -6.97 25.27
C ARG A 62 -3.48 -7.95 24.43
N LYS A 63 -3.59 -9.24 24.77
CA LYS A 63 -3.03 -10.32 23.95
C LYS A 63 -3.77 -10.32 22.61
N PRO A 64 -3.07 -10.30 21.46
CA PRO A 64 -3.71 -10.44 20.16
C PRO A 64 -4.52 -11.75 20.08
N ALA A 65 -5.67 -11.72 19.41
CA ALA A 65 -6.40 -12.96 19.11
C ALA A 65 -5.51 -13.87 18.25
N SER A 66 -5.51 -15.18 18.56
CA SER A 66 -4.73 -16.15 17.80
C SER A 66 -5.16 -16.16 16.34
N GLY A 67 -4.25 -15.80 15.44
CA GLY A 67 -4.44 -15.87 13.98
C GLY A 67 -4.76 -14.55 13.29
N GLU A 68 -4.89 -13.42 14.00
CA GLU A 68 -5.26 -12.14 13.36
C GLU A 68 -4.12 -11.10 13.33
N ASN A 69 -3.08 -11.23 14.15
CA ASN A 69 -1.91 -10.35 14.12
C ASN A 69 -0.71 -11.10 14.74
N ASP A 70 0.14 -11.69 13.91
CA ASP A 70 1.48 -12.08 14.33
C ASP A 70 2.21 -10.80 14.78
N PRO A 71 2.67 -10.68 16.03
CA PRO A 71 3.39 -9.48 16.49
C PRO A 71 4.73 -9.27 15.77
N ASP A 72 5.21 -10.27 15.03
CA ASP A 72 6.33 -10.15 14.09
C ASP A 72 5.88 -9.88 12.63
N ALA A 73 4.58 -9.95 12.34
CA ALA A 73 4.04 -9.44 11.08
C ALA A 73 4.00 -7.91 11.16
N ILE A 74 5.05 -7.29 10.61
CA ILE A 74 4.94 -5.93 10.08
C ILE A 74 3.83 -6.00 9.02
N THR A 75 2.60 -5.65 9.41
CA THR A 75 1.55 -5.32 8.46
C THR A 75 1.89 -3.95 7.88
N ASP A 76 2.93 -3.93 7.05
CA ASP A 76 3.12 -2.87 6.08
C ASP A 76 1.90 -2.97 5.17
N SER A 77 0.83 -2.28 5.54
CA SER A 77 -0.35 -2.08 4.72
C SER A 77 0.06 -1.12 3.59
N ALA A 78 0.93 -1.61 2.72
CA ALA A 78 1.44 -0.89 1.59
C ALA A 78 0.26 -0.27 0.84
N LEU A 79 0.35 1.04 0.63
CA LEU A 79 -0.72 1.78 -0.03
C LEU A 79 -0.95 1.19 -1.43
N PRO A 80 -2.22 0.92 -1.83
CA PRO A 80 -2.48 0.33 -3.12
C PRO A 80 -1.91 1.16 -4.26
N SER A 81 -1.21 0.49 -5.18
CA SER A 81 -0.63 1.12 -6.36
C SER A 81 -0.60 0.15 -7.54
N VAL A 82 -0.71 0.66 -8.75
CA VAL A 82 -0.67 -0.15 -9.98
C VAL A 82 -0.07 0.65 -11.13
N THR A 83 0.59 -0.02 -12.04
CA THR A 83 0.97 0.50 -13.36
C THR A 83 0.65 -0.53 -14.42
N ALA A 84 -0.44 -0.30 -15.14
CA ALA A 84 -0.81 -1.09 -16.31
C ALA A 84 -0.13 -0.56 -17.57
N THR A 85 0.22 -1.46 -18.47
CA THR A 85 0.98 -1.16 -19.68
C THR A 85 0.32 -1.74 -20.91
N ARG A 86 0.43 -1.02 -22.03
CA ARG A 86 0.10 -1.48 -23.37
C ARG A 86 1.34 -1.41 -24.23
N SER A 87 1.92 -2.58 -24.51
CA SER A 87 3.13 -2.73 -25.32
C SER A 87 2.80 -3.00 -26.78
N ALA A 88 1.84 -3.90 -27.04
CA ALA A 88 1.41 -4.22 -28.40
C ALA A 88 0.69 -3.04 -29.06
N ALA A 89 0.77 -2.97 -30.38
CA ALA A 89 -0.02 -1.99 -31.12
C ALA A 89 -1.52 -2.32 -30.98
N GLN A 90 -2.33 -1.29 -30.73
CA GLN A 90 -3.78 -1.34 -30.76
C GLN A 90 -4.27 -0.27 -31.74
N SER A 91 -5.02 -0.69 -32.75
CA SER A 91 -5.66 0.26 -33.66
C SER A 91 -6.86 0.94 -32.99
N ILE A 92 -6.93 2.25 -33.14
CA ILE A 92 -8.01 3.12 -32.68
C ILE A 92 -8.60 3.88 -33.86
N SER A 93 -9.90 4.13 -33.82
CA SER A 93 -10.59 4.98 -34.79
C SER A 93 -10.40 6.46 -34.45
N SER A 94 -10.91 7.33 -35.32
CA SER A 94 -10.93 8.78 -35.09
C SER A 94 -11.78 9.21 -33.88
N SER A 95 -12.73 8.37 -33.45
CA SER A 95 -13.52 8.58 -32.23
C SER A 95 -12.79 8.11 -30.96
N GLY A 96 -11.67 7.42 -31.12
CA GLY A 96 -10.91 6.84 -30.02
C GLY A 96 -11.40 5.48 -29.55
N ALA A 97 -10.70 4.94 -28.55
CA ALA A 97 -11.01 3.68 -27.90
C ALA A 97 -10.45 3.65 -26.46
N LEU A 98 -11.00 2.76 -25.63
CA LEU A 98 -10.33 2.33 -24.40
C LEU A 98 -9.04 1.57 -24.77
N VAL A 99 -7.97 1.86 -24.05
CA VAL A 99 -6.70 1.14 -24.17
C VAL A 99 -6.86 -0.24 -23.54
N MET A 100 -6.60 -1.28 -24.32
CA MET A 100 -6.51 -2.66 -23.84
C MET A 100 -5.10 -2.89 -23.31
N PHE A 101 -4.92 -2.89 -22.00
CA PHE A 101 -3.63 -3.21 -21.39
C PHE A 101 -3.31 -4.69 -21.57
N ASP A 102 -2.03 -4.98 -21.84
CA ASP A 102 -1.50 -6.34 -22.08
C ASP A 102 -0.40 -6.73 -21.08
N GLY A 103 -0.21 -5.90 -20.05
CA GLY A 103 0.76 -6.16 -19.00
C GLY A 103 0.55 -5.26 -17.79
N VAL A 104 1.17 -5.67 -16.68
CA VAL A 104 1.23 -4.95 -15.42
C VAL A 104 2.71 -4.86 -15.04
N ALA A 105 3.23 -3.64 -14.99
CA ALA A 105 4.62 -3.39 -14.61
C ALA A 105 4.82 -3.43 -13.09
N HIS A 106 3.78 -3.06 -12.34
CA HIS A 106 3.77 -3.00 -10.88
C HIS A 106 2.34 -3.09 -10.37
N GLU A 107 2.11 -3.83 -9.28
CA GLU A 107 0.80 -3.95 -8.62
C GLU A 107 0.97 -4.26 -7.13
N ILE A 108 0.29 -3.47 -6.29
CA ILE A 108 0.09 -3.64 -4.86
C ILE A 108 -1.41 -3.50 -4.60
N GLY A 109 -2.03 -4.56 -4.08
CA GLY A 109 -3.49 -4.71 -4.00
C GLY A 109 -4.06 -5.44 -5.22
N GLU A 110 -5.34 -5.86 -5.17
CA GLU A 110 -6.00 -6.57 -6.27
C GLU A 110 -6.69 -5.59 -7.24
N TRP A 111 -5.93 -5.02 -8.19
CA TRP A 111 -6.47 -4.05 -9.16
C TRP A 111 -7.03 -4.72 -10.41
N THR A 112 -6.35 -5.74 -10.90
CA THR A 112 -6.64 -6.38 -12.19
C THR A 112 -7.52 -7.62 -12.06
N GLY A 113 -7.70 -8.13 -10.84
CA GLY A 113 -8.31 -9.44 -10.58
C GLY A 113 -7.51 -10.59 -11.20
N GLY A 114 -6.20 -10.41 -11.42
CA GLY A 114 -5.33 -11.41 -12.01
C GLY A 114 -5.45 -11.56 -13.54
N LEU A 115 -6.14 -10.64 -14.21
CA LEU A 115 -6.28 -10.64 -15.66
C LEU A 115 -4.97 -10.25 -16.35
N THR A 116 -4.62 -10.96 -17.42
CA THR A 116 -3.45 -10.65 -18.26
C THR A 116 -3.77 -9.66 -19.39
N THR A 117 -5.06 -9.42 -19.66
CA THR A 117 -5.52 -8.42 -20.62
C THR A 117 -6.83 -7.83 -20.12
N PHE A 118 -6.91 -6.50 -20.06
CA PHE A 118 -8.03 -5.76 -19.49
C PHE A 118 -8.05 -4.32 -20.03
N ASP A 119 -9.20 -3.66 -20.03
CA ASP A 119 -9.37 -2.26 -20.44
C ASP A 119 -9.52 -1.29 -19.26
N THR A 120 -9.78 -1.84 -18.09
CA THR A 120 -10.06 -1.12 -16.85
C THR A 120 -9.47 -1.86 -15.66
N MET A 121 -9.06 -1.09 -14.65
CA MET A 121 -8.61 -1.58 -13.36
C MET A 121 -9.65 -1.23 -12.30
N ARG A 122 -9.81 -2.09 -11.29
CA ARG A 122 -10.73 -1.86 -10.18
C ARG A 122 -9.96 -1.30 -8.99
N VAL A 123 -10.49 -0.23 -8.42
CA VAL A 123 -9.91 0.40 -7.23
C VAL A 123 -10.10 -0.54 -6.04
N PRO A 124 -9.03 -1.01 -5.36
CA PRO A 124 -9.16 -1.98 -4.29
C PRO A 124 -9.63 -1.36 -2.96
N GLU A 125 -9.36 -0.07 -2.74
CA GLU A 125 -9.62 0.60 -1.47
C GLU A 125 -10.06 2.05 -1.71
N THR A 126 -10.95 2.58 -0.87
CA THR A 126 -11.41 3.98 -0.99
C THR A 126 -10.32 4.93 -0.49
N GLY A 127 -9.99 5.94 -1.29
CA GLY A 127 -8.91 6.87 -0.96
C GLY A 127 -8.69 7.95 -2.00
N VAL A 128 -7.62 8.69 -1.79
CA VAL A 128 -7.12 9.67 -2.76
C VAL A 128 -5.90 9.08 -3.46
N TYR A 129 -5.89 9.20 -4.78
CA TYR A 129 -4.91 8.59 -5.66
C TYR A 129 -4.25 9.64 -6.55
N ASP A 130 -2.92 9.58 -6.64
CA ASP A 130 -2.19 10.18 -7.75
C ASP A 130 -2.36 9.31 -8.97
N VAL A 131 -2.71 9.94 -10.09
CA VAL A 131 -2.95 9.28 -11.37
C VAL A 131 -2.06 9.89 -12.43
N SER A 132 -1.39 9.03 -13.19
CA SER A 132 -0.63 9.43 -14.37
C SER A 132 -0.86 8.47 -15.52
N ALA A 133 -1.11 9.01 -16.70
CA ALA A 133 -1.24 8.24 -17.93
C ALA A 133 -0.30 8.80 -18.99
N THR A 134 0.37 7.91 -19.70
CA THR A 134 1.28 8.22 -20.80
C THR A 134 0.84 7.45 -22.03
N ALA A 135 0.34 8.13 -23.05
CA ALA A 135 -0.12 7.51 -24.28
C ALA A 135 0.83 7.80 -25.45
N TRP A 136 1.30 6.74 -26.08
CA TRP A 136 2.17 6.78 -27.25
C TRP A 136 1.40 6.39 -28.51
N PHE A 137 1.37 7.29 -29.48
CA PHE A 137 0.68 7.09 -30.74
C PHE A 137 1.68 6.83 -31.87
N SER A 138 1.30 6.03 -32.86
CA SER A 138 2.04 5.89 -34.09
C SER A 138 2.14 7.23 -34.85
N ALA A 139 3.27 7.48 -35.50
CA ALA A 139 3.61 8.71 -36.22
C ALA A 139 2.54 9.18 -37.23
N GLY A 140 2.24 10.49 -37.24
CA GLY A 140 1.40 11.17 -38.23
C GLY A 140 0.56 12.29 -37.62
N GLY A 141 0.20 13.30 -38.41
CA GLY A 141 -0.46 14.49 -37.88
C GLY A 141 -1.87 14.23 -37.36
N ALA A 142 -2.20 14.74 -36.18
CA ALA A 142 -3.52 14.66 -35.54
C ALA A 142 -3.58 15.50 -34.25
N TYR A 143 -4.80 15.79 -33.77
CA TYR A 143 -5.01 16.14 -32.37
C TYR A 143 -5.12 14.85 -31.55
N LEU A 144 -4.19 14.66 -30.63
CA LEU A 144 -4.08 13.47 -29.80
C LEU A 144 -4.59 13.78 -28.40
N HIS A 145 -5.44 12.92 -27.87
CA HIS A 145 -5.97 13.03 -26.52
C HIS A 145 -5.73 11.75 -25.73
N ALA A 146 -5.40 11.90 -24.46
CA ALA A 146 -5.38 10.82 -23.47
C ALA A 146 -6.25 11.24 -22.30
N VAL A 147 -7.20 10.40 -21.93
CA VAL A 147 -8.24 10.73 -20.96
C VAL A 147 -8.39 9.59 -19.97
N VAL A 148 -8.24 9.87 -18.69
CA VAL A 148 -8.57 8.92 -17.63
C VAL A 148 -10.07 8.97 -17.38
N LEU A 149 -10.70 7.81 -17.51
CA LEU A 149 -12.10 7.58 -17.20
C LEU A 149 -12.23 6.91 -15.84
N VAL A 150 -13.25 7.30 -15.08
CA VAL A 150 -13.71 6.60 -13.87
C VAL A 150 -15.18 6.27 -14.08
N ASP A 151 -15.51 4.98 -14.08
CA ASP A 151 -16.84 4.44 -14.40
C ASP A 151 -17.38 5.00 -15.73
N GLY A 152 -16.50 5.11 -16.74
CA GLY A 152 -16.82 5.67 -18.05
C GLY A 152 -16.89 7.20 -18.13
N VAL A 153 -16.73 7.91 -17.01
CA VAL A 153 -16.78 9.38 -16.96
C VAL A 153 -15.37 9.98 -16.99
N THR A 154 -15.15 10.96 -17.86
CA THR A 154 -13.89 11.71 -17.93
C THR A 154 -13.57 12.44 -16.63
N ARG A 155 -12.37 12.22 -16.09
CA ARG A 155 -11.88 12.90 -14.88
C ARG A 155 -10.62 13.71 -15.10
N VAL A 156 -9.65 13.16 -15.82
CA VAL A 156 -8.36 13.79 -16.11
C VAL A 156 -8.08 13.67 -17.60
N GLY A 157 -7.55 14.70 -18.23
CA GLY A 157 -7.27 14.67 -19.66
C GLY A 157 -6.02 15.45 -20.03
N GLY A 158 -5.33 14.95 -21.05
CA GLY A 158 -4.21 15.59 -21.71
C GLY A 158 -4.47 15.70 -23.21
N ARG A 159 -3.79 16.66 -23.84
CA ARG A 159 -3.86 16.85 -25.29
C ARG A 159 -2.50 17.25 -25.84
N LEU A 160 -2.17 16.71 -27.01
CA LEU A 160 -1.04 17.11 -27.85
C LEU A 160 -1.55 17.36 -29.27
N TYR A 161 -0.97 18.34 -29.96
CA TYR A 161 -1.17 18.50 -31.39
C TYR A 161 0.11 18.07 -32.12
N ASP A 162 0.03 17.01 -32.92
CA ASP A 162 1.09 16.64 -33.86
C ASP A 162 0.80 17.30 -35.22
N ALA A 163 1.50 18.39 -35.51
CA ALA A 163 1.36 19.10 -36.78
C ALA A 163 2.10 18.41 -37.94
N GLN A 164 3.19 17.72 -37.64
CA GLN A 164 4.21 17.31 -38.63
C GLN A 164 4.23 15.80 -38.86
N GLY A 165 3.49 15.06 -38.04
CA GLY A 165 3.45 13.61 -38.12
C GLY A 165 4.70 12.92 -37.61
N ALA A 166 5.48 13.63 -36.80
CA ALA A 166 6.78 13.19 -36.34
C ALA A 166 6.76 12.66 -34.91
N THR A 167 5.61 12.65 -34.20
CA THR A 167 5.64 12.63 -32.73
C THR A 167 6.39 11.44 -32.13
N THR A 168 7.52 11.79 -31.54
CA THR A 168 8.29 11.09 -30.52
C THR A 168 7.88 11.53 -29.10
N LEU A 169 6.73 12.22 -28.95
CA LEU A 169 6.25 12.75 -27.68
C LEU A 169 4.96 12.06 -27.25
N PRO A 170 4.83 11.68 -25.97
CA PRO A 170 3.60 11.09 -25.46
C PRO A 170 2.56 12.17 -25.15
N VAL A 171 1.29 11.77 -25.12
CA VAL A 171 0.24 12.56 -24.47
C VAL A 171 0.20 12.17 -23.00
N LEU A 172 0.33 13.17 -22.11
CA LEU A 172 0.30 12.97 -20.67
C LEU A 172 -1.04 13.42 -20.08
N ALA A 173 -1.66 12.60 -19.25
CA ALA A 173 -2.80 12.99 -18.42
C ALA A 173 -2.46 12.70 -16.96
N MET A 174 -2.35 13.73 -16.14
CA MET A 174 -1.90 13.63 -14.75
C MET A 174 -2.82 14.42 -13.84
N GLY A 175 -3.06 13.90 -12.64
CA GLY A 175 -3.88 14.57 -11.63
C GLY A 175 -4.08 13.71 -10.39
N GLN A 176 -4.90 14.22 -9.47
CA GLN A 176 -5.25 13.53 -8.24
C GLN A 176 -6.75 13.30 -8.21
N LEU A 177 -7.18 12.08 -7.85
CA LEU A 177 -8.58 11.68 -7.83
C LEU A 177 -8.95 11.05 -6.49
N ALA A 178 -10.08 11.46 -5.93
CA ALA A 178 -10.76 10.69 -4.90
C ALA A 178 -11.53 9.55 -5.58
N LEU A 179 -11.23 8.32 -5.19
CA LEU A 179 -11.78 7.10 -5.77
C LEU A 179 -12.36 6.21 -4.66
N ASN A 180 -13.48 5.58 -4.95
CA ASN A 180 -14.10 4.59 -4.09
C ASN A 180 -13.69 3.18 -4.51
N ALA A 181 -13.61 2.27 -3.54
CA ALA A 181 -13.42 0.85 -3.80
C ALA A 181 -14.46 0.33 -4.82
N GLY A 182 -13.99 -0.48 -5.77
CA GLY A 182 -14.81 -1.08 -6.82
C GLY A 182 -14.96 -0.24 -8.10
N GLN A 183 -14.66 1.06 -8.07
CA GLN A 183 -14.72 1.91 -9.27
C GLN A 183 -13.77 1.42 -10.35
N ALA A 184 -14.21 1.51 -11.61
CA ALA A 184 -13.43 1.10 -12.77
C ALA A 184 -12.67 2.31 -13.33
N VAL A 185 -11.34 2.21 -13.40
CA VAL A 185 -10.47 3.26 -13.98
C VAL A 185 -9.89 2.76 -15.29
N GLY A 186 -10.06 3.53 -16.36
CA GLY A 186 -9.57 3.19 -17.70
C GLY A 186 -8.89 4.36 -18.38
N LEU A 187 -8.08 4.06 -19.39
CA LEU A 187 -7.46 5.06 -20.26
C LEU A 187 -8.18 5.05 -21.61
N PHE A 188 -8.77 6.18 -21.98
CA PHE A 188 -9.38 6.41 -23.29
C PHE A 188 -8.49 7.32 -24.12
N VAL A 189 -8.22 6.94 -25.36
CA VAL A 189 -7.33 7.68 -26.26
C VAL A 189 -8.04 8.04 -27.55
N VAL A 190 -7.76 9.23 -28.10
CA VAL A 190 -8.36 9.72 -29.35
C VAL A 190 -7.28 10.27 -30.27
N ALA A 191 -7.35 9.93 -31.54
CA ALA A 191 -6.63 10.63 -32.62
C ALA A 191 -7.66 11.35 -33.51
N ALA A 192 -7.97 12.61 -33.22
CA ALA A 192 -9.08 13.29 -33.87
C ALA A 192 -8.84 13.40 -35.39
N GLY A 193 -9.84 12.99 -36.16
CA GLY A 193 -9.83 13.06 -37.62
C GLY A 193 -9.08 11.93 -38.35
N THR A 194 -8.49 10.97 -37.64
CA THR A 194 -7.78 9.83 -38.28
C THR A 194 -7.76 8.59 -37.41
N SER A 195 -7.64 7.41 -38.00
CA SER A 195 -7.27 6.20 -37.26
C SER A 195 -5.77 6.20 -36.98
N ARG A 196 -5.36 5.63 -35.83
CA ARG A 196 -3.95 5.46 -35.42
C ARG A 196 -3.75 4.19 -34.63
N ASN A 197 -2.49 3.84 -34.37
CA ASN A 197 -2.17 2.85 -33.36
C ASN A 197 -1.72 3.53 -32.07
N VAL A 198 -2.10 2.96 -30.93
CA VAL A 198 -1.55 3.24 -29.60
C VAL A 198 -0.80 2.01 -29.10
N GLY A 199 0.31 2.16 -28.38
CA GLY A 199 1.15 1.02 -27.95
C GLY A 199 2.48 1.46 -27.37
N ALA A 200 3.53 0.64 -27.53
CA ALA A 200 4.88 1.07 -27.18
C ALA A 200 5.50 2.01 -28.23
N ALA A 201 6.24 3.01 -27.76
CA ALA A 201 7.06 3.88 -28.58
C ALA A 201 8.34 3.15 -29.02
N SER A 202 8.43 2.82 -30.30
CA SER A 202 9.58 2.14 -30.90
C SER A 202 10.74 3.06 -31.29
N VAL A 203 10.63 4.37 -30.99
CA VAL A 203 11.67 5.36 -31.28
C VAL A 203 12.84 5.30 -30.30
N PHE A 204 12.64 4.63 -29.16
CA PHE A 204 13.67 4.36 -28.16
C PHE A 204 14.28 2.97 -28.37
N THR A 205 15.56 2.81 -28.00
CA THR A 205 16.26 1.52 -28.09
C THR A 205 15.54 0.42 -27.30
N THR A 206 15.00 0.77 -26.14
CA THR A 206 14.06 -0.06 -25.38
C THR A 206 12.67 0.56 -25.53
N PRO A 207 11.71 -0.13 -26.17
CA PRO A 207 10.38 0.43 -26.38
C PRO A 207 9.72 0.82 -25.06
N ILE A 208 9.16 2.03 -25.00
CA ILE A 208 8.47 2.55 -23.81
C ILE A 208 6.96 2.32 -24.01
N PRO A 209 6.27 1.54 -23.16
CA PRO A 209 4.86 1.25 -23.34
C PRO A 209 3.97 2.46 -23.08
N THR A 210 2.77 2.44 -23.65
CA THR A 210 1.66 3.27 -23.15
C THR A 210 1.30 2.78 -21.75
N SER A 211 1.05 3.67 -20.79
CA SER A 211 0.81 3.27 -19.40
C SER A 211 -0.29 4.09 -18.72
N LEU A 212 -0.88 3.48 -17.70
CA LEU A 212 -1.75 4.12 -16.71
C LEU A 212 -1.31 3.66 -15.32
N SER A 213 -0.93 4.62 -14.49
CA SER A 213 -0.46 4.41 -13.13
C SER A 213 -1.40 5.08 -12.13
N LEU A 214 -1.68 4.37 -11.05
CA LEU A 214 -2.40 4.89 -9.89
C LEU A 214 -1.61 4.56 -8.63
N SER A 215 -1.47 5.52 -7.72
CA SER A 215 -0.84 5.30 -6.41
C SER A 215 -1.65 6.00 -5.34
N MET A 216 -2.12 5.27 -4.33
CA MET A 216 -2.84 5.87 -3.22
C MET A 216 -1.90 6.78 -2.42
N THR A 217 -2.34 8.00 -2.15
CA THR A 217 -1.63 8.98 -1.32
C THR A 217 -2.19 9.05 0.10
N SER A 218 -3.50 8.79 0.26
CA SER A 218 -4.16 8.79 1.56
C SER A 218 -5.44 7.95 1.54
N ARG A 219 -5.69 7.22 2.63
CA ARG A 219 -6.97 6.53 2.88
C ARG A 219 -8.05 7.56 3.22
N SER A 220 -9.29 7.27 2.84
CA SER A 220 -10.44 8.00 3.40
C SER A 220 -10.92 7.25 4.64
N GLU A 221 -10.98 7.95 5.78
CA GLU A 221 -11.57 7.43 7.02
C GLU A 221 -13.10 7.32 6.92
#